data_AF-A0A139AZW3-F1
#
_entry.id   AF-A0A139AZW3-F1
#
_cell.length_a   1.000
_cell.length_b   1.000
_cell.length_c   1.000
_cell.angle_alpha   90.00
_cell.angle_beta   90.00
_cell.angle_gamma   90.00
#
_symmetry.space_group_name_H-M   'P 1'
#
loop_
_entity.id
_entity.type
_entity.pdbx_description
1 polymer ?
#
loop_
_entity_poly.entity_id
_entity_poly.type
_entity_poly.pdbx_seq_one_letter_code
_entity_poly.pdbx_strand_id
1 'polypeptide(L)' 'MEELKQSLTRSGWRQEVKEYCKTIIRQQGVDRVTTEDVASRALQYARQRVPDEVKEQLVRRIKDILTQGEDGDVGFGMA' A
#
# COMPACT_ATOMS: atom_id res chain seq x y z
N MET A 1 -9.18 5.38 5.76
CA MET A 1 -8.66 4.69 4.55
C MET A 1 -8.46 5.64 3.35
N GLU A 2 -9.15 6.79 3.33
CA GLU A 2 -9.11 7.74 2.22
C GLU A 2 -7.80 8.54 2.14
N GLU A 3 -7.22 8.93 3.29
CA GLU A 3 -5.94 9.65 3.37
C GLU A 3 -4.77 8.85 2.76
N LEU A 4 -4.77 7.53 2.96
CA LEU A 4 -3.76 6.64 2.39
C LEU A 4 -3.83 6.65 0.85
N LYS A 5 -5.04 6.59 0.30
CA LYS A 5 -5.27 6.66 -1.16
C LYS A 5 -4.85 8.01 -1.72
N GLN A 6 -5.11 9.10 -1.00
CA GLN A 6 -4.71 10.45 -1.39
C GLN A 6 -3.18 10.62 -1.34
N SER A 7 -2.51 10.12 -0.30
CA SER A 7 -1.05 10.17 -0.16
C SER A 7 -0.33 9.32 -1.23
N LEU A 8 -0.86 8.13 -1.54
CA LEU A 8 -0.39 7.29 -2.67
C LEU A 8 -0.63 7.95 -4.04
N THR A 9 -1.65 8.79 -4.17
CA THR A 9 -1.92 9.54 -5.41
C THR A 9 -0.98 10.74 -5.53
N ARG A 10 -0.78 11.50 -4.44
CA ARG A 10 0.07 12.68 -4.37
C ARG A 10 1.57 12.37 -4.55
N SER A 11 2.00 11.20 -4.08
CA SER A 11 3.39 10.72 -4.25
C SER A 11 3.72 10.26 -5.68
N GLY A 12 2.74 10.24 -6.59
CA GLY A 12 2.93 9.77 -7.96
C GLY A 12 2.99 8.24 -8.11
N TRP A 13 2.92 7.49 -7.00
CA TRP A 13 2.99 6.03 -6.99
C TRP A 13 1.94 5.39 -7.92
N ARG A 14 0.70 5.86 -7.87
CA ARG A 14 -0.37 5.35 -8.74
C ARG A 14 -0.04 5.54 -10.24
N GLN A 15 0.58 6.65 -10.59
CA GLN A 15 0.98 6.93 -11.97
C GLN A 15 2.16 6.04 -12.38
N GLU A 16 3.14 5.84 -11.50
CA GLU A 16 4.29 4.99 -11.73
C GLU A 16 3.88 3.52 -11.99
N VAL A 17 2.99 2.97 -11.16
CA VAL A 17 2.46 1.61 -11.35
C VAL A 17 1.70 1.49 -12.68
N LYS A 18 0.96 2.53 -13.07
CA LYS A 18 0.23 2.55 -14.36
C LYS A 18 1.19 2.55 -15.54
N GLU A 19 2.26 3.35 -15.50
CA GLU A 19 3.29 3.36 -16.55
C GLU A 19 4.05 2.03 -16.60
N TYR A 20 4.30 1.40 -15.46
CA TYR A 20 4.89 0.07 -15.41
C TYR A 20 4.00 -0.99 -16.09
N CYS A 21 2.69 -1.01 -15.82
CA CYS A 21 1.76 -1.90 -16.52
C CYS A 21 1.82 -1.71 -18.05
N LYS A 22 1.81 -0.46 -18.53
CA LYS A 22 1.95 -0.17 -19.97
C LYS A 22 3.26 -0.67 -20.54
N THR A 23 4.34 -0.58 -19.77
CA THR A 23 5.67 -1.05 -20.18
C THR A 23 5.70 -2.56 -20.34
N ILE A 24 5.10 -3.31 -19.40
CA ILE A 24 4.97 -4.77 -19.52
C ILE A 24 4.23 -5.13 -20.82
N ILE A 25 3.06 -4.52 -21.05
CA ILE A 25 2.24 -4.80 -22.22
C ILE A 25 2.98 -4.46 -23.53
N ARG A 26 3.72 -3.34 -23.55
CA ARG A 26 4.54 -2.94 -24.70
C ARG A 26 5.72 -3.87 -24.97
N GLN A 27 6.39 -4.36 -23.92
CA GLN A 27 7.58 -5.20 -24.07
C GLN A 27 7.25 -6.65 -24.45
N GLN A 28 6.19 -7.21 -23.87
CA GLN A 28 5.81 -8.60 -24.11
C GLN A 28 4.91 -8.75 -25.34
N GLY A 29 4.20 -7.69 -25.71
CA GLY A 29 3.16 -7.70 -26.74
C GLY A 29 1.80 -8.13 -26.15
N VAL A 30 0.73 -7.48 -26.61
CA VAL A 30 -0.64 -7.69 -26.10
C VAL A 30 -1.11 -9.14 -26.26
N ASP A 31 -0.67 -9.84 -27.30
CA ASP A 31 -1.01 -11.24 -27.57
C ASP A 31 -0.36 -12.25 -26.61
N ARG A 32 0.73 -11.88 -25.94
CA ARG A 32 1.51 -12.81 -25.09
C ARG A 32 1.35 -12.56 -23.60
N VAL A 33 0.68 -11.49 -23.20
CA VAL A 33 0.55 -11.09 -21.81
C VAL A 33 -0.90 -11.24 -21.35
N THR A 34 -1.08 -11.93 -20.23
CA THR A 34 -2.41 -12.04 -19.59
C THR A 34 -2.59 -10.94 -18.57
N THR A 35 -3.84 -10.55 -18.33
CA THR A 35 -4.17 -9.59 -17.27
C THR A 35 -3.64 -10.04 -15.91
N GLU A 36 -3.61 -11.35 -15.67
CA GLU A 36 -3.12 -11.94 -14.43
C GLU A 36 -1.59 -11.82 -14.29
N ASP A 37 -0.82 -12.02 -15.37
CA ASP A 37 0.64 -11.77 -15.38
C ASP A 37 0.95 -10.29 -15.12
N VAL A 38 0.24 -9.38 -15.80
CA VAL A 38 0.38 -7.94 -15.58
C VAL A 38 0.03 -7.60 -14.13
N ALA A 39 -1.06 -8.12 -13.59
CA ALA A 39 -1.49 -7.86 -12.21
C ALA A 39 -0.45 -8.37 -11.20
N SER A 40 0.04 -9.59 -11.36
CA SER A 40 1.04 -10.19 -10.45
C SER A 40 2.34 -9.37 -10.43
N ARG A 41 2.83 -8.99 -11.60
CA ARG A 41 4.04 -8.16 -11.74
C ARG A 41 3.82 -6.74 -11.25
N ALA A 42 2.68 -6.13 -11.57
CA ALA A 42 2.33 -4.81 -11.10
C ALA A 42 2.21 -4.79 -9.57
N LEU A 43 1.62 -5.81 -8.95
CA LEU A 43 1.52 -5.93 -7.50
C LEU A 43 2.89 -6.03 -6.84
N GLN A 44 3.79 -6.85 -7.39
CA GLN A 44 5.18 -6.95 -6.92
C GLN A 44 5.89 -5.60 -7.00
N TYR A 45 5.82 -4.92 -8.15
CA TYR A 45 6.44 -3.60 -8.36
C TYR A 45 5.84 -2.53 -7.44
N ALA A 46 4.51 -2.49 -7.37
CA ALA A 46 3.74 -1.54 -6.56
C ALA A 46 4.13 -1.65 -5.08
N ARG A 47 4.25 -2.87 -4.53
CA ARG A 47 4.67 -3.11 -3.14
C ARG A 47 6.09 -2.64 -2.85
N GLN A 48 7.02 -2.83 -3.78
CA GLN A 48 8.41 -2.38 -3.62
C GLN A 48 8.52 -0.85 -3.67
N ARG A 49 7.68 -0.19 -4.47
CA ARG A 49 7.71 1.25 -4.71
C ARG A 49 6.87 2.08 -3.75
N VAL A 50 6.21 1.46 -2.77
CA VAL A 50 5.48 2.20 -1.73
C VAL A 50 6.47 3.14 -1.02
N PRO A 51 6.22 4.47 -1.01
CA PRO A 51 7.09 5.42 -0.32
C PRO A 51 7.14 5.16 1.18
N ASP A 52 8.28 5.42 1.82
CA ASP A 52 8.46 5.19 3.26
C ASP A 52 7.49 6.00 4.11
N GLU A 53 7.15 7.23 3.70
CA GLU A 53 6.13 8.06 4.36
C GLU A 53 4.76 7.34 4.46
N VAL A 54 4.39 6.58 3.43
CA VAL A 54 3.15 5.80 3.40
C VAL A 54 3.26 4.56 4.30
N LYS A 55 4.42 3.91 4.32
CA LYS A 55 4.69 2.77 5.22
C LYS A 55 4.64 3.21 6.67
N GLU A 56 5.25 4.35 7.00
CA GLU A 56 5.23 4.92 8.35
C GLU A 56 3.81 5.27 8.79
N GLN A 57 3.00 5.88 7.92
CA GLN A 57 1.59 6.12 8.22
C GLN A 57 0.82 4.83 8.48
N LEU A 58 1.05 3.78 7.71
CA LEU A 58 0.46 2.46 7.95
C LEU A 58 0.88 1.88 9.30
N VAL A 59 2.18 1.91 9.61
CA VAL A 59 2.72 1.42 10.89
C VAL A 59 2.17 2.22 12.07
N ARG A 60 2.11 3.55 11.98
CA ARG A 60 1.51 4.41 13.00
C ARG A 60 0.05 4.05 13.23
N ARG A 61 -0.71 3.80 12.16
CA ARG A 61 -2.13 3.42 12.26
C ARG A 61 -2.32 2.03 12.83
N ILE A 62 -1.45 1.07 12.52
CA ILE A 62 -1.45 -0.26 13.15
C ILE A 62 -1.17 -0.12 14.64
N LYS A 63 -0.16 0.68 15.04
CA LYS A 63 0.14 0.97 16.45
C LYS A 63 -1.04 1.62 17.16
N ASP A 64 -1.66 2.62 16.54
CA ASP A 64 -2.85 3.30 17.07
C ASP A 64 -4.00 2.32 17.32
N ILE A 65 -4.26 1.39 16.38
CA ILE A 65 -5.26 0.32 16.56
C ILE A 65 -4.87 -0.63 17.69
N LEU A 66 -3.59 -1.00 17.82
CA LEU A 66 -3.12 -1.89 18.88
C LEU A 66 -3.22 -1.23 20.25
N THR A 67 -2.85 0.05 20.36
CA THR A 67 -2.94 0.83 21.60
C THR A 67 -4.38 1.16 21.97
N GLN A 68 -5.26 1.46 21.01
CA GLN A 68 -6.70 1.63 21.25
C GLN A 68 -7.40 0.29 21.59
N GLY A 69 -6.80 -0.84 21.24
CA GLY A 69 -7.27 -2.17 21.64
C GLY A 69 -6.96 -2.54 23.09
N GLU A 70 -6.18 -1.73 23.81
CA GLU A 70 -5.80 -1.92 25.23
C GLU A 70 -6.57 -1.01 26.21
N ASP A 71 -7.53 -0.21 25.74
CA ASP A 71 -8.47 0.53 26.61
C ASP A 71 -9.79 -0.25 26.76
N GLY A 72 -9.65 -1.42 27.37
CA GLY A 72 -10.75 -2.27 27.85
C GLY A 72 -10.46 -2.76 29.27
N ASP A 73 -10.59 -1.84 30.23
CA ASP A 73 -10.74 -2.05 31.69
C ASP A 73 -9.62 -2.79 32.46
N VAL A 74 -8.83 -2.05 33.24
CA VAL A 74 -8.48 -2.45 34.62
C VAL A 74 -8.36 -1.21 35.51
N GLY A 75 -9.51 -0.76 36.02
CA GLY A 75 -9.50 -0.10 37.32
C GLY A 75 -9.21 -1.13 38.41
N PHE A 76 -7.98 -1.20 38.93
CA PHE A 76 -7.71 -1.55 40.34
C PHE A 76 -6.24 -1.30 40.72
N GLY A 77 -6.02 -0.47 41.74
CA GLY A 77 -4.77 -0.49 42.53
C GLY A 77 -3.92 0.77 42.49
N MET A 78 -4.35 1.84 43.16
CA MET A 78 -3.41 2.70 43.89
C MET A 78 -3.75 2.65 45.39
N ALA A 79 -2.69 2.48 46.16
CA ALA A 79 -2.65 2.34 47.62
C ALA A 79 -3.11 3.59 48.37
#